data_AF-A0A2G8S0R2-F1
#
_entry.id   AF-A0A2G8S0R2-F1
#
_cell.length_a   1.000
_cell.length_b   1.000
_cell.length_c   1.000
_cell.angle_alpha   90.00
_cell.angle_beta   90.00
_cell.angle_gamma   90.00
#
_symmetry.space_group_name_H-M   'P 1'
#
loop_
_entity.id
_entity.type
_entity.pdbx_description
1 polymer ?
#
loop_
_entity_poly.entity_id
_entity_poly.type
_entity_poly.pdbx_seq_one_letter_code
_entity_poly.pdbx_strand_id
1 'polypeptide(L)'
;MCAVDVAQDLLVLSERPFIDNTFKLHLLCLSGCGAPHQYAKQQVLHGPIAQALSPSCRHIAIAGDILAWKVCYPLFELQVWDWKTGIMIWRYQALFIEFALLNSSLLLLLFPTERQFSVFSVDQWKQDARDGVQPTSDRPIRILELPPLARGIQLTPTKCSIAFDVPAASPDARPSFAHDPSASVIFFQFEIAVNSRSFFEHFLMAIPLSTVLSHCSPSASSPVIPWENWGPRGTRILLVDPHARGRPTWTSVLGSKCALVYLTEPPEGVLDTRNIHTDLVLLDFHPAAALWDPGYEEKRSIRFWGARHIGEEAGLLPRDAFTTLPFRATYRSEVIDDPFWPINFSLTEDGFYFAVEPETEQAMNGGFLGFSI
;
A
#
# COMPACT_ATOMS: atom_id res chain seq x y z
N MET A 1 7.12 -12.51 -3.29
CA MET A 1 6.32 -11.32 -3.65
C MET A 1 6.11 -11.32 -5.15
N CYS A 2 4.97 -10.82 -5.60
CA CYS A 2 4.74 -10.51 -7.00
C CYS A 2 4.05 -9.17 -7.16
N ALA A 3 4.07 -8.66 -8.39
CA ALA A 3 3.21 -7.58 -8.87
C ALA A 3 2.76 -7.92 -10.28
N VAL A 4 1.61 -7.38 -10.69
CA VAL A 4 0.96 -7.68 -11.96
C VAL A 4 0.57 -6.37 -12.63
N ASP A 5 0.86 -6.22 -13.91
CA ASP A 5 0.29 -5.17 -14.75
C ASP A 5 -0.40 -5.83 -15.94
N VAL A 6 -1.72 -6.00 -15.81
CA VAL A 6 -2.54 -6.67 -16.82
C VAL A 6 -2.55 -5.91 -18.14
N ALA A 7 -2.48 -4.58 -18.11
CA ALA A 7 -2.50 -3.77 -19.33
C ALA A 7 -1.26 -4.00 -20.19
N GLN A 8 -0.13 -4.33 -19.55
CA GLN A 8 1.12 -4.65 -20.22
C GLN A 8 1.38 -6.16 -20.38
N ASP A 9 0.45 -7.03 -19.96
CA ASP A 9 0.64 -8.48 -19.90
C ASP A 9 1.84 -8.89 -19.02
N LEU A 10 2.16 -8.11 -17.99
CA LEU A 10 3.38 -8.25 -17.19
C LEU A 10 3.12 -8.89 -15.82
N LEU A 11 3.89 -9.93 -15.50
CA LEU A 11 4.01 -10.53 -14.19
C LEU A 11 5.44 -10.36 -13.68
N VAL A 12 5.59 -9.78 -12.50
CA VAL A 12 6.87 -9.64 -11.83
C VAL A 12 6.91 -10.58 -10.63
N LEU A 13 7.87 -11.50 -10.59
CA LEU A 13 8.08 -12.41 -9.46
C LEU A 13 9.42 -12.17 -8.79
N SER A 14 9.44 -12.02 -7.47
CA SER A 14 10.68 -12.00 -6.69
C SER A 14 11.15 -13.42 -6.36
N GLU A 15 12.38 -13.76 -6.74
CA GLU A 15 13.05 -14.98 -6.25
C GLU A 15 13.64 -14.74 -4.86
N ARG A 16 13.51 -15.71 -3.95
CA ARG A 16 14.16 -15.65 -2.63
C ARG A 16 15.66 -15.93 -2.81
N PRO A 17 16.56 -15.08 -2.31
CA PRO A 17 17.99 -15.29 -2.43
C PRO A 17 18.37 -16.54 -1.64
N PHE A 18 19.02 -17.49 -2.32
CA PHE A 18 19.40 -18.76 -1.71
C PHE A 18 20.84 -18.73 -1.19
N ILE A 19 21.81 -18.19 -1.98
CA ILE A 19 23.26 -18.26 -1.65
C ILE A 19 24.05 -17.05 -2.19
N ASP A 20 23.71 -16.52 -3.36
CA ASP A 20 24.54 -15.54 -4.08
C ASP A 20 24.39 -14.08 -3.60
N ASN A 21 23.58 -13.83 -2.56
CA ASN A 21 23.21 -12.49 -2.10
C ASN A 21 22.69 -11.57 -3.23
N THR A 22 22.12 -12.15 -4.28
CA THR A 22 21.48 -11.38 -5.35
C THR A 22 19.98 -11.56 -5.31
N PHE A 23 19.27 -10.45 -5.43
CA PHE A 23 17.82 -10.47 -5.59
C PHE A 23 17.51 -10.47 -7.07
N LYS A 24 16.61 -11.37 -7.47
CA LYS A 24 16.18 -11.52 -8.86
C LYS A 24 14.69 -11.17 -8.96
N LEU A 25 14.36 -10.29 -9.89
CA LEU A 25 12.99 -10.14 -10.37
C LEU A 25 12.87 -10.80 -11.73
N HIS A 26 12.01 -11.80 -11.82
CA HIS A 26 11.61 -12.39 -13.09
C HIS A 26 10.51 -11.55 -13.73
N LEU A 27 10.72 -11.14 -14.97
CA LEU A 27 9.76 -10.39 -15.79
C LEU A 27 9.12 -11.35 -16.79
N LEU A 28 7.88 -11.75 -16.52
CA LEU A 28 7.17 -12.80 -17.23
C LEU A 28 5.91 -12.26 -17.91
N CYS A 29 5.42 -12.96 -18.94
CA CYS A 29 4.11 -12.71 -19.55
C CYS A 29 3.00 -13.41 -18.77
N LEU A 30 1.90 -12.71 -18.47
CA LEU A 30 0.70 -13.32 -17.86
C LEU A 30 0.05 -14.31 -18.82
N SER A 31 -0.19 -13.89 -20.06
CA SER A 31 -0.82 -14.69 -21.12
C SER A 31 0.08 -15.82 -21.63
N GLY A 32 1.39 -15.70 -21.45
CA GLY A 32 2.41 -16.60 -21.98
C GLY A 32 2.74 -17.79 -21.08
N CYS A 33 1.92 -18.12 -20.08
CA CYS A 33 2.16 -19.21 -19.14
C CYS A 33 3.54 -19.15 -18.45
N GLY A 34 3.99 -17.94 -18.08
CA GLY A 34 5.30 -17.74 -17.46
C GLY A 34 6.47 -17.68 -18.45
N ALA A 35 6.22 -17.55 -19.75
CA ALA A 35 7.25 -17.19 -20.72
C ALA A 35 7.86 -15.82 -20.37
N PRO A 36 9.15 -15.57 -20.70
CA PRO A 36 9.76 -14.27 -20.49
C PRO A 36 9.02 -13.14 -21.22
N HIS A 37 8.96 -11.97 -20.58
CA HIS A 37 8.20 -10.85 -21.13
C HIS A 37 8.83 -10.27 -22.40
N GLN A 38 8.08 -10.20 -23.50
CA GLN A 38 8.62 -9.85 -24.83
C GLN A 38 9.24 -8.44 -24.93
N TYR A 39 8.75 -7.49 -24.11
CA TYR A 39 9.27 -6.11 -24.10
C TYR A 39 10.43 -5.90 -23.13
N ALA A 40 10.77 -6.89 -22.31
CA ALA A 40 11.88 -6.80 -21.38
C ALA A 40 13.19 -7.16 -22.08
N LYS A 41 14.13 -6.22 -22.16
CA LYS A 41 15.49 -6.49 -22.69
C LYS A 41 16.23 -7.54 -21.85
N GLN A 42 15.94 -7.59 -20.55
CA GLN A 42 16.45 -8.57 -19.61
C GLN A 42 15.27 -9.30 -18.98
N GLN A 43 15.29 -10.63 -19.01
CA GLN A 43 14.23 -11.44 -18.40
C GLN A 43 14.27 -11.42 -16.88
N VAL A 44 15.48 -11.18 -16.34
CA VAL A 44 15.74 -11.14 -14.90
C VAL A 44 16.46 -9.84 -14.58
N LEU A 45 15.89 -9.04 -13.68
CA LEU A 45 16.57 -7.87 -13.13
C LEU A 45 17.38 -8.30 -11.90
N HIS A 46 18.66 -7.92 -11.90
CA HIS A 46 19.59 -8.23 -10.81
C HIS A 46 19.86 -6.97 -9.99
N GLY A 47 19.30 -6.90 -8.79
CA GLY A 47 19.58 -5.82 -7.86
C GLY A 47 20.81 -6.14 -7.00
N PRO A 48 21.81 -5.25 -6.91
CA PRO A 48 22.87 -5.42 -5.92
C PRO A 48 22.24 -5.32 -4.53
N ILE A 49 22.40 -6.34 -3.69
CA ILE A 49 22.02 -6.23 -2.28
C ILE A 49 23.29 -5.93 -1.49
N ALA A 50 23.23 -4.94 -0.61
CA ALA A 50 24.26 -4.81 0.41
C ALA A 50 24.32 -6.12 1.21
N GLN A 51 25.50 -6.73 1.32
CA GLN A 51 25.78 -8.05 1.93
C GLN A 51 24.80 -8.40 3.08
N ALA A 52 23.76 -9.19 2.77
CA ALA A 52 22.68 -9.50 3.69
C ALA A 52 22.53 -11.02 3.84
N LEU A 53 22.33 -11.49 5.07
CA LEU A 53 22.25 -12.93 5.37
C LEU A 53 20.93 -13.57 4.92
N SER A 54 19.84 -12.80 4.84
CA SER A 54 18.53 -13.28 4.35
C SER A 54 17.63 -12.10 4.00
N PRO A 55 17.96 -11.34 2.94
CA PRO A 55 17.16 -10.19 2.60
C PRO A 55 15.80 -10.68 2.04
N SER A 56 14.73 -9.89 2.22
CA SER A 56 13.37 -10.24 1.80
C SER A 56 12.78 -9.10 0.96
N CYS A 57 12.24 -9.40 -0.22
CA CYS A 57 11.41 -8.45 -0.96
C CYS A 57 10.09 -8.26 -0.20
N ARG A 58 9.70 -7.00 0.05
CA ARG A 58 8.51 -6.66 0.84
C ARG A 58 7.42 -5.96 0.03
N HIS A 59 7.77 -5.30 -1.05
CA HIS A 59 6.83 -4.55 -1.88
C HIS A 59 7.40 -4.41 -3.29
N ILE A 60 6.56 -4.63 -4.31
CA ILE A 60 6.84 -4.38 -5.72
C ILE A 60 5.69 -3.54 -6.24
N ALA A 61 5.98 -2.48 -6.99
CA ALA A 61 4.98 -1.67 -7.68
C ALA A 61 5.42 -1.44 -9.13
N ILE A 62 4.44 -1.38 -10.03
CA ILE A 62 4.62 -1.16 -11.46
C ILE A 62 3.83 0.08 -11.86
N ALA A 63 4.43 0.95 -12.67
CA ALA A 63 3.74 2.09 -13.27
C ALA A 63 4.33 2.40 -14.65
N GLY A 64 3.66 1.93 -15.70
CA GLY A 64 4.18 2.02 -17.07
C GLY A 64 5.50 1.29 -17.20
N ASP A 65 6.54 1.98 -17.65
CA ASP A 65 7.89 1.39 -17.86
C ASP A 65 8.70 1.32 -16.56
N ILE A 66 8.15 1.84 -15.45
CA ILE A 66 8.84 1.92 -14.17
C ILE A 66 8.41 0.78 -13.26
N LEU A 67 9.42 0.14 -12.69
CA LEU A 67 9.29 -0.87 -11.66
C LEU A 67 10.03 -0.38 -10.42
N ALA A 68 9.38 -0.39 -9.28
CA ALA A 68 10.03 -0.11 -8.01
C ALA A 68 9.83 -1.28 -7.06
N TRP A 69 10.86 -1.62 -6.31
CA TRP A 69 10.77 -2.65 -5.27
C TRP A 69 11.53 -2.27 -4.01
N LYS A 70 11.01 -2.72 -2.89
CA LYS A 70 11.61 -2.55 -1.57
C LYS A 70 12.12 -3.89 -1.07
N VAL A 71 13.41 -3.92 -0.81
CA VAL A 71 14.13 -5.01 -0.16
C VAL A 71 14.39 -4.62 1.28
N CYS A 72 14.26 -5.57 2.20
CA CYS A 72 14.61 -5.39 3.60
C CYS A 72 15.90 -6.15 3.92
N TYR A 73 16.94 -5.47 4.43
CA TYR A 73 17.96 -5.90 5.41
C TYR A 73 19.37 -5.27 5.16
N PRO A 74 20.12 -4.83 6.19
CA PRO A 74 19.69 -4.43 7.54
C PRO A 74 18.95 -3.08 7.53
N LEU A 75 19.09 -2.33 6.45
CA LEU A 75 18.27 -1.16 6.10
C LEU A 75 17.23 -1.58 5.07
N PHE A 76 16.17 -0.79 4.92
CA PHE A 76 15.35 -0.90 3.73
C PHE A 76 16.08 -0.27 2.55
N GLU A 77 16.05 -0.98 1.44
CA GLU A 77 16.58 -0.51 0.19
C GLU A 77 15.44 -0.45 -0.82
N LEU A 78 15.24 0.73 -1.39
CA LEU A 78 14.33 0.97 -2.50
C LEU A 78 15.18 1.08 -3.77
N GLN A 79 14.86 0.26 -4.76
CA GLN A 79 15.44 0.41 -6.10
C GLN A 79 14.31 0.68 -7.09
N VAL A 80 14.62 1.54 -8.06
CA VAL A 80 13.72 1.91 -9.14
C VAL A 80 14.42 1.57 -10.45
N TRP A 81 13.68 0.90 -11.33
CA TRP A 81 14.16 0.32 -12.58
C TRP A 81 13.27 0.79 -13.72
N ASP A 82 13.89 1.02 -14.87
CA ASP A 82 13.20 0.93 -16.15
C ASP A 82 13.24 -0.55 -16.58
N TRP A 83 12.13 -1.26 -16.38
CA TRP A 83 12.11 -2.72 -16.52
C TRP A 83 12.22 -3.17 -17.98
N LYS A 84 11.81 -2.32 -18.94
CA LYS A 84 11.94 -2.60 -20.37
C LYS A 84 13.40 -2.58 -20.80
N THR A 85 14.17 -1.59 -20.34
CA THR A 85 15.59 -1.47 -20.68
C THR A 85 16.50 -2.32 -19.77
N GLY A 86 16.03 -2.70 -18.59
CA GLY A 86 16.80 -3.38 -17.56
C GLY A 86 17.80 -2.47 -16.84
N ILE A 87 17.60 -1.15 -16.90
CA ILE A 87 18.50 -0.17 -16.27
C ILE A 87 17.95 0.22 -14.90
N MET A 88 18.77 0.11 -13.86
CA MET A 88 18.47 0.68 -12.55
C MET A 88 18.63 2.19 -12.64
N ILE A 89 17.54 2.93 -12.46
CA ILE A 89 17.53 4.38 -12.61
C ILE A 89 17.79 5.10 -11.28
N TRP A 90 17.41 4.52 -10.15
CA TRP A 90 17.65 5.11 -8.84
C TRP A 90 17.69 4.06 -7.73
N ARG A 91 18.40 4.38 -6.64
CA ARG A 91 18.60 3.52 -5.48
C ARG A 91 18.68 4.36 -4.22
N TYR A 92 18.01 3.92 -3.17
CA TYR A 92 18.01 4.62 -1.89
C TYR A 92 17.93 3.66 -0.70
N GLN A 93 18.65 4.00 0.37
CA GLN A 93 18.73 3.20 1.58
C GLN A 93 18.32 4.03 2.79
N ALA A 94 17.42 3.50 3.62
CA ALA A 94 17.00 4.12 4.87
C ALA A 94 16.60 3.10 5.92
N LEU A 95 16.58 3.53 7.18
CA LEU A 95 16.11 2.71 8.31
C LEU A 95 14.66 2.29 8.17
N PHE A 96 13.83 3.16 7.59
CA PHE A 96 12.43 2.90 7.28
C PHE A 96 12.06 3.70 6.04
N ILE A 97 11.46 3.03 5.07
CA ILE A 97 10.92 3.68 3.88
C ILE A 97 9.67 2.94 3.42
N GLU A 98 8.63 3.71 3.17
CA GLU A 98 7.48 3.24 2.43
C GLU A 98 7.37 4.07 1.15
N PHE A 99 6.83 3.47 0.09
CA PHE A 99 6.77 4.13 -1.21
C PHE A 99 5.49 3.80 -1.97
N ALA A 100 5.19 4.68 -2.92
CA ALA A 100 4.09 4.54 -3.87
C ALA A 100 4.52 5.16 -5.21
N LEU A 101 4.41 4.41 -6.32
CA LEU A 101 4.63 4.96 -7.67
C LEU A 101 3.36 5.67 -8.13
N LEU A 102 3.31 7.00 -8.06
CA LEU A 102 2.09 7.76 -8.37
C LEU A 102 1.68 7.70 -9.84
N ASN A 103 2.68 7.53 -10.71
CA ASN A 103 2.60 7.25 -12.14
C ASN A 103 4.02 6.90 -12.62
N SER A 104 4.23 6.79 -13.95
CA SER A 104 5.54 6.49 -14.54
C SER A 104 6.60 7.59 -14.42
N SER A 105 6.24 8.75 -13.89
CA SER A 105 7.09 9.95 -13.73
C SER A 105 7.25 10.40 -12.28
N LEU A 106 6.42 9.94 -11.35
CA LEU A 106 6.39 10.43 -9.97
C LEU A 106 6.44 9.29 -8.95
N LEU A 107 7.36 9.42 -7.99
CA LEU A 107 7.53 8.51 -6.86
C LEU A 107 7.23 9.26 -5.56
N LEU A 108 6.33 8.72 -4.74
CA LEU A 108 6.05 9.20 -3.39
C LEU A 108 6.82 8.35 -2.39
N LEU A 109 7.67 8.96 -1.57
CA LEU A 109 8.35 8.34 -0.45
C LEU A 109 7.79 8.86 0.85
N LEU A 110 7.67 7.99 1.83
CA LEU A 110 7.40 8.37 3.21
C LEU A 110 8.68 8.24 4.03
N PHE A 111 9.01 9.32 4.73
CA PHE A 111 10.08 9.36 5.71
C PHE A 111 9.49 9.51 7.13
N PRO A 112 9.41 8.41 7.90
CA PRO A 112 8.77 8.42 9.22
C PRO A 112 9.39 9.39 10.21
N THR A 113 10.72 9.41 10.23
CA THR A 113 11.52 10.22 11.13
C THR A 113 11.34 11.71 10.85
N GLU A 114 11.15 12.05 9.58
CA GLU A 114 10.93 13.42 9.11
C GLU A 114 9.45 13.82 9.16
N ARG A 115 8.54 12.84 9.29
CA ARG A 115 7.08 13.02 9.28
C ARG A 115 6.61 13.78 8.05
N GLN A 116 7.04 13.33 6.88
CA GLN A 116 6.66 13.96 5.62
C GLN A 116 6.56 12.94 4.50
N PHE A 117 5.71 13.24 3.53
CA PHE A 117 5.79 12.62 2.22
C PHE A 117 6.69 13.46 1.30
N SER A 118 7.59 12.81 0.60
CA SER A 118 8.49 13.42 -0.37
C SER A 118 8.18 12.88 -1.76
N VAL A 119 7.84 13.76 -2.69
CA VAL A 119 7.59 13.43 -4.09
C VAL A 119 8.86 13.66 -4.88
N PHE A 120 9.25 12.68 -5.69
CA PHE A 120 10.41 12.72 -6.57
C PHE A 120 9.99 12.58 -8.03
N SER A 121 10.77 13.21 -8.92
CA SER A 121 10.64 13.05 -10.36
C SER A 121 11.50 11.88 -10.83
N VAL A 122 10.88 10.87 -11.42
CA VAL A 122 11.55 9.70 -11.98
C VAL A 122 12.19 10.02 -13.34
N ASP A 123 11.66 10.99 -14.08
CA ASP A 123 12.17 11.34 -15.42
C ASP A 123 13.57 11.95 -15.38
N GLN A 124 13.90 12.69 -14.31
CA GLN A 124 15.26 13.18 -14.06
C GLN A 124 16.24 12.00 -13.94
N TRP A 125 15.87 10.97 -13.16
CA TRP A 125 16.71 9.80 -12.94
C TRP A 125 16.87 8.93 -14.19
N LYS A 126 15.81 8.81 -15.01
CA LYS A 126 15.92 8.14 -16.32
C LYS A 126 16.98 8.80 -17.20
N GLN A 127 17.01 10.13 -17.23
CA GLN A 127 17.97 10.88 -18.03
C GLN A 127 19.38 10.66 -17.49
N ASP A 128 19.61 10.86 -16.19
CA ASP A 128 20.90 10.65 -15.54
C ASP A 128 21.44 9.22 -15.79
N ALA A 129 20.59 8.20 -15.65
CA ALA A 129 20.96 6.81 -15.87
C ALA A 129 21.31 6.49 -17.34
N ARG A 130 20.60 7.08 -18.31
CA ARG A 130 20.93 6.95 -19.74
C ARG A 130 22.27 7.57 -20.08
N ASP A 131 22.60 8.67 -19.41
CA ASP A 131 23.87 9.36 -19.55
C ASP A 131 25.00 8.68 -18.76
N GLY A 132 24.70 7.59 -18.04
CA GLY A 132 25.66 6.85 -17.20
C GLY A 132 26.11 7.64 -15.97
N VAL A 133 25.35 8.65 -15.58
CA VAL A 133 25.63 9.53 -14.45
C VAL A 133 24.86 9.02 -13.23
N GLN A 134 25.51 9.06 -12.06
CA GLN A 134 24.79 8.83 -10.80
C GLN A 134 23.72 9.92 -10.63
N PRO A 135 22.49 9.58 -10.25
CA PRO A 135 21.41 10.55 -10.06
C PRO A 135 21.88 11.76 -9.25
N THR A 136 21.86 12.93 -9.89
CA THR A 136 22.48 14.15 -9.33
C THR A 136 21.64 14.82 -8.26
N SER A 137 20.36 14.49 -8.18
CA SER A 137 19.40 15.10 -7.26
C SER A 137 18.58 14.04 -6.51
N ASP A 138 18.99 13.80 -5.27
CA ASP A 138 18.15 13.18 -4.23
C ASP A 138 17.23 14.22 -3.56
N ARG A 139 17.01 15.36 -4.22
CA ARG A 139 16.10 16.40 -3.71
C ARG A 139 14.68 16.12 -4.19
N PRO A 140 13.70 16.03 -3.27
CA PRO A 140 12.29 15.91 -3.66
C PRO A 140 11.82 17.17 -4.38
N ILE A 141 10.95 16.99 -5.38
CA ILE A 141 10.28 18.10 -6.07
C ILE A 141 9.24 18.76 -5.16
N ARG A 142 8.61 17.98 -4.27
CA ARG A 142 7.64 18.44 -3.28
C ARG A 142 7.77 17.66 -1.99
N ILE A 143 7.51 18.32 -0.89
CA ILE A 143 7.43 17.77 0.45
C ILE A 143 6.06 18.14 1.00
N LEU A 144 5.27 17.13 1.38
CA LEU A 144 3.97 17.28 2.02
C LEU A 144 4.14 16.90 3.49
N GLU A 145 4.08 17.88 4.39
CA GLU A 145 4.24 17.62 5.83
C GLU A 145 3.04 16.84 6.38
N LEU A 146 3.28 15.82 7.20
CA LEU A 146 2.24 15.06 7.90
C LEU A 146 1.63 15.89 9.04
N PRO A 147 0.46 15.48 9.58
CA PRO A 147 -0.14 16.19 10.70
C PRO A 147 0.85 16.31 11.87
N PRO A 148 0.92 17.48 12.52
CA PRO A 148 1.72 17.62 13.72
C PRO A 148 1.25 16.63 14.78
N LEU A 149 2.19 15.97 15.45
CA LEU A 149 1.91 15.07 16.57
C LEU A 149 2.23 15.78 17.88
N ALA A 150 1.50 15.44 18.95
CA ALA A 150 1.83 15.94 20.29
C ALA A 150 3.23 15.49 20.73
N ARG A 151 3.83 16.23 21.68
CA ARG A 151 5.17 15.89 22.20
C ARG A 151 5.16 14.50 22.84
N GLY A 152 6.21 13.71 22.60
CA GLY A 152 6.35 12.35 23.14
C GLY A 152 5.64 11.26 22.34
N ILE A 153 5.02 11.64 21.21
CA ILE A 153 4.38 10.71 20.29
C ILE A 153 5.35 10.37 19.15
N GLN A 154 5.47 9.08 18.87
CA GLN A 154 6.26 8.56 17.75
C GLN A 154 5.34 7.91 16.71
N LEU A 155 5.62 8.19 15.44
CA LEU A 155 4.95 7.58 14.30
C LEU A 155 5.87 6.50 13.73
N THR A 156 5.36 5.27 13.69
CA THR A 156 6.02 4.13 13.08
C THR A 156 5.19 3.71 11.87
N PRO A 157 5.65 3.88 10.63
CA PRO A 157 4.90 3.39 9.49
C PRO A 157 4.85 1.86 9.55
N THR A 158 3.76 1.31 9.09
CA THR A 158 3.65 -0.14 8.95
C THR A 158 3.58 -0.54 7.49
N LYS A 159 2.88 0.27 6.67
CA LYS A 159 2.67 -0.02 5.24
C LYS A 159 2.22 1.22 4.50
N CYS A 160 2.73 1.45 3.30
CA CYS A 160 2.08 2.34 2.31
C CYS A 160 1.66 1.49 1.11
N SER A 161 0.45 1.71 0.61
CA SER A 161 -0.08 0.97 -0.52
C SER A 161 -0.94 1.86 -1.38
N ILE A 162 -0.77 1.68 -2.67
CA ILE A 162 -1.64 2.22 -3.69
C ILE A 162 -1.71 1.17 -4.79
N ALA A 163 -2.92 0.95 -5.29
CA ALA A 163 -3.12 0.10 -6.46
C ALA A 163 -3.56 0.99 -7.61
N PHE A 164 -2.73 1.00 -8.65
CA PHE A 164 -2.99 1.67 -9.91
C PHE A 164 -3.55 0.74 -10.97
N ASP A 165 -3.52 -0.56 -10.72
CA ASP A 165 -3.78 -1.55 -11.74
C ASP A 165 -5.28 -1.57 -12.05
N VAL A 166 -5.61 -0.82 -13.09
CA VAL A 166 -6.81 -1.03 -13.88
C VAL A 166 -6.41 -2.01 -14.96
N PRO A 167 -6.92 -3.25 -14.97
CA PRO A 167 -6.87 -4.04 -16.18
C PRO A 167 -7.46 -3.17 -17.29
N ALA A 168 -6.67 -2.88 -18.34
CA ALA A 168 -7.21 -2.22 -19.51
C ALA A 168 -8.48 -2.99 -19.87
N ALA A 169 -9.64 -2.33 -19.78
CA ALA A 169 -10.90 -3.00 -20.03
C ALA A 169 -10.77 -3.61 -21.43
N SER A 170 -10.85 -4.94 -21.51
CA SER A 170 -10.94 -5.59 -22.81
C SER A 170 -12.05 -4.85 -23.59
N PRO A 171 -11.87 -4.57 -24.90
CA PRO A 171 -12.88 -3.88 -25.70
C PRO A 171 -14.29 -4.49 -25.55
N ASP A 172 -14.36 -5.77 -25.20
CA ASP A 172 -15.59 -6.55 -24.99
C ASP A 172 -16.03 -6.69 -23.52
N ALA A 173 -15.18 -6.29 -22.56
CA ALA A 173 -15.52 -6.36 -21.14
C ALA A 173 -16.48 -5.22 -20.78
N ARG A 174 -17.73 -5.58 -20.46
CA ARG A 174 -18.69 -4.63 -19.90
C ARG A 174 -18.10 -4.03 -18.61
N PRO A 175 -17.95 -2.70 -18.51
CA PRO A 175 -17.26 -2.06 -17.40
C PRO A 175 -18.22 -1.90 -16.23
N SER A 176 -18.63 -3.00 -15.58
CA SER A 176 -19.38 -2.90 -14.32
C SER A 176 -18.47 -2.58 -13.13
N PHE A 177 -17.15 -2.76 -13.27
CA PHE A 177 -16.16 -2.55 -12.21
C PHE A 177 -14.94 -1.73 -12.66
N ALA A 178 -15.06 -0.97 -13.76
CA ALA A 178 -13.96 -0.11 -14.19
C ALA A 178 -13.68 0.92 -13.09
N HIS A 179 -12.48 0.84 -12.51
CA HIS A 179 -12.04 1.80 -11.52
C HIS A 179 -11.85 3.17 -12.19
N ASP A 180 -12.28 4.24 -11.53
CA ASP A 180 -12.03 5.61 -11.96
C ASP A 180 -10.64 6.05 -11.48
N PRO A 181 -9.62 6.15 -12.35
CA PRO A 181 -8.27 6.51 -11.94
C PRO A 181 -8.20 7.87 -11.24
N SER A 182 -9.13 8.77 -11.54
CA SER A 182 -9.22 10.09 -10.90
C SER A 182 -9.70 10.02 -9.44
N ALA A 183 -10.37 8.93 -9.08
CA ALA A 183 -10.81 8.61 -7.73
C ALA A 183 -9.83 7.66 -6.97
N SER A 184 -8.66 7.36 -7.53
CA SER A 184 -7.64 6.54 -6.86
C SER A 184 -7.25 7.14 -5.51
N VAL A 185 -7.02 6.28 -4.51
CA VAL A 185 -6.62 6.68 -3.17
C VAL A 185 -5.33 5.96 -2.77
N ILE A 186 -4.40 6.74 -2.23
CA ILE A 186 -3.21 6.27 -1.54
C ILE A 186 -3.63 5.92 -0.11
N PHE A 187 -3.33 4.69 0.32
CA PHE A 187 -3.54 4.26 1.70
C PHE A 187 -2.23 4.13 2.43
N PHE A 188 -2.16 4.79 3.58
CA PHE A 188 -1.02 4.78 4.46
C PHE A 188 -1.43 4.27 5.83
N GLN A 189 -0.82 3.17 6.25
CA GLN A 189 -0.99 2.57 7.58
C GLN A 189 0.18 2.90 8.46
N PHE A 190 -0.12 3.32 9.68
CA PHE A 190 0.88 3.66 10.67
C PHE A 190 0.41 3.33 12.07
N GLU A 191 1.39 3.14 12.94
CA GLU A 191 1.23 2.96 14.36
C GLU A 191 1.66 4.23 15.07
N ILE A 192 0.87 4.64 16.05
CA ILE A 192 1.23 5.71 16.98
C ILE A 192 1.55 5.10 18.34
N ALA A 193 2.75 5.38 18.84
CA ALA A 193 3.17 5.03 20.20
C ALA A 193 3.17 6.27 21.10
N VAL A 194 2.63 6.11 22.31
CA VAL A 194 2.52 7.19 23.30
C VAL A 194 3.47 6.92 24.46
N ASN A 195 4.41 7.84 24.72
CA ASN A 195 5.29 7.81 25.89
C ASN A 195 6.02 6.46 26.07
N SER A 196 6.51 5.85 24.99
CA SER A 196 7.22 4.56 25.00
C SER A 196 6.46 3.38 25.62
N ARG A 197 5.13 3.49 25.79
CA ARG A 197 4.31 2.37 26.25
C ARG A 197 4.22 1.31 25.15
N SER A 198 4.08 0.05 25.56
CA SER A 198 3.92 -1.11 24.67
C SER A 198 2.58 -1.16 23.93
N PHE A 199 1.79 -0.09 23.98
CA PHE A 199 0.50 0.01 23.32
C PHE A 199 0.64 0.89 22.08
N PHE A 200 0.28 0.32 20.93
CA PHE A 200 0.26 1.00 19.65
C PHE A 200 -1.19 1.15 19.22
N GLU A 201 -1.55 2.35 18.79
CA GLU A 201 -2.80 2.58 18.09
C GLU A 201 -2.55 2.52 16.58
N HIS A 202 -3.38 1.78 15.85
CA HIS A 202 -3.26 1.63 14.41
C HIS A 202 -4.14 2.64 13.70
N PHE A 203 -3.55 3.39 12.77
CA PHE A 203 -4.24 4.38 11.97
C PHE A 203 -4.13 4.03 10.49
N LEU A 204 -5.17 4.40 9.77
CA LEU A 204 -5.23 4.37 8.32
C LEU A 204 -5.47 5.79 7.82
N MET A 205 -4.56 6.31 7.01
CA MET A 205 -4.72 7.55 6.26
C MET A 205 -5.02 7.24 4.81
N ALA A 206 -6.15 7.72 4.32
CA ALA A 206 -6.55 7.71 2.92
C ALA A 206 -6.32 9.10 2.31
N ILE A 207 -5.64 9.14 1.17
CA ILE A 207 -5.28 10.38 0.46
C ILE A 207 -5.68 10.20 -1.01
N PRO A 208 -6.64 10.95 -1.57
CA PRO A 208 -6.91 10.92 -2.99
C PRO A 208 -5.64 11.26 -3.76
N LEU A 209 -5.35 10.49 -4.79
CA LEU A 209 -4.19 10.72 -5.65
C LEU A 209 -4.20 12.14 -6.22
N SER A 210 -5.38 12.63 -6.61
CA SER A 210 -5.59 13.98 -7.11
C SER A 210 -5.14 15.06 -6.13
N THR A 211 -5.25 14.84 -4.82
CA THR A 211 -4.73 15.74 -3.80
C THR A 211 -3.21 15.88 -3.94
N VAL A 212 -2.46 14.77 -3.95
CA VAL A 212 -1.00 14.81 -4.09
C VAL A 212 -0.58 15.41 -5.43
N LEU A 213 -1.22 14.99 -6.52
CA LEU A 213 -0.88 15.48 -7.86
C LEU A 213 -1.16 16.98 -8.04
N SER A 214 -2.22 17.53 -7.42
CA SER A 214 -2.52 18.96 -7.50
C SER A 214 -1.39 19.85 -6.95
N HIS A 215 -0.63 19.33 -5.99
CA HIS A 215 0.51 19.99 -5.38
C HIS A 215 1.83 19.79 -6.15
N CYS A 216 1.87 18.82 -7.07
CA CYS A 216 3.03 18.52 -7.91
C CYS A 216 3.09 19.40 -9.18
N SER A 217 2.14 20.31 -9.37
CA SER A 217 2.15 21.23 -10.52
C SER A 217 3.43 22.10 -10.53
N PRO A 218 4.04 22.35 -11.70
CA PRO A 218 5.20 23.23 -11.85
C PRO A 218 4.99 24.64 -11.32
N SER A 219 3.73 25.10 -11.25
CA SER A 219 3.36 26.44 -10.79
C SER A 219 3.43 26.64 -9.28
N ALA A 220 3.61 25.59 -8.47
CA ALA A 220 3.67 25.75 -7.03
C ALA A 220 5.01 26.37 -6.60
N SER A 221 4.92 27.45 -5.81
CA SER A 221 6.05 28.31 -5.44
C SER A 221 6.91 27.75 -4.31
N SER A 222 6.34 26.93 -3.43
CA SER A 222 7.05 26.34 -2.29
C SER A 222 7.31 24.85 -2.52
N PRO A 223 8.55 24.36 -2.29
CA PRO A 223 8.84 22.93 -2.31
C PRO A 223 8.24 22.20 -1.11
N VAL A 224 8.03 22.89 0.03
CA VAL A 224 7.45 22.32 1.25
C VAL A 224 6.03 22.85 1.42
N ILE A 225 5.08 21.96 1.67
CA ILE A 225 3.66 22.26 1.81
C ILE A 225 3.22 21.81 3.20
N PRO A 226 2.98 22.76 4.11
CA PRO A 226 2.51 22.49 5.46
C PRO A 226 1.19 21.71 5.47
N TRP A 227 1.02 20.85 6.48
CA TRP A 227 -0.18 20.02 6.65
C TRP A 227 -1.47 20.81 6.48
N GLU A 228 -1.56 22.00 7.07
CA GLU A 228 -2.75 22.85 7.08
C GLU A 228 -3.24 23.23 5.68
N ASN A 229 -2.33 23.21 4.69
CA ASN A 229 -2.62 23.60 3.31
C ASN A 229 -3.10 22.45 2.42
N TRP A 230 -2.85 21.19 2.78
CA TRP A 230 -3.18 20.04 1.92
C TRP A 230 -3.92 18.91 2.66
N GLY A 231 -3.59 18.67 3.92
CA GLY A 231 -4.05 17.55 4.72
C GLY A 231 -5.53 17.60 5.09
N PRO A 232 -6.01 18.60 5.84
CA PRO A 232 -7.37 18.60 6.40
C PRO A 232 -8.49 18.37 5.39
N ARG A 233 -8.35 18.94 4.18
CA ARG A 233 -9.36 18.83 3.11
C ARG A 233 -9.13 17.64 2.18
N GLY A 234 -7.88 17.21 2.03
CA GLY A 234 -7.45 16.23 1.03
C GLY A 234 -7.13 14.86 1.60
N THR A 235 -7.52 14.57 2.83
CA THR A 235 -7.24 13.27 3.46
C THR A 235 -8.43 12.78 4.29
N ARG A 236 -8.37 11.52 4.72
CA ARG A 236 -9.13 10.94 5.84
C ARG A 236 -8.17 10.15 6.72
N ILE A 237 -8.17 10.39 8.02
CA ILE A 237 -7.49 9.54 9.01
C ILE A 237 -8.56 8.77 9.78
N LEU A 238 -8.39 7.46 9.87
CA LEU A 238 -9.27 6.52 10.58
C LEU A 238 -8.44 5.82 11.66
N LEU A 239 -8.97 5.73 12.87
CA LEU A 239 -8.46 4.75 13.82
C LEU A 239 -8.98 3.37 13.42
N VAL A 240 -8.06 2.44 13.28
CA VAL A 240 -8.35 1.01 13.18
C VAL A 240 -8.40 0.46 14.60
N ASP A 241 -9.61 0.14 15.08
CA ASP A 241 -9.87 -0.24 16.48
C ASP A 241 -8.97 -1.40 16.95
N PRO A 242 -7.96 -1.12 17.80
CA PRO A 242 -7.02 -2.13 18.25
C PRO A 242 -7.64 -3.06 19.31
N HIS A 243 -8.71 -2.64 19.99
CA HIS A 243 -9.29 -3.36 21.13
C HIS A 243 -10.34 -4.37 20.73
N ALA A 244 -11.04 -4.15 19.61
CA ALA A 244 -12.03 -5.10 19.12
C ALA A 244 -11.42 -6.24 18.29
N ARG A 245 -10.36 -5.95 17.50
CA ARG A 245 -9.89 -6.85 16.42
C ARG A 245 -8.38 -6.85 16.20
N GLY A 246 -7.62 -6.06 16.97
CA GLY A 246 -6.17 -5.94 16.78
C GLY A 246 -5.76 -5.26 15.46
N ARG A 247 -4.53 -5.56 15.02
CA ARG A 247 -3.97 -5.07 13.74
C ARG A 247 -4.59 -5.83 12.57
N PRO A 248 -4.97 -5.18 11.45
CA PRO A 248 -5.34 -5.89 10.23
C PRO A 248 -4.20 -6.81 9.81
N THR A 249 -4.50 -8.10 9.67
CA THR A 249 -3.57 -9.11 9.19
C THR A 249 -3.19 -8.82 7.75
N TRP A 250 -4.18 -8.48 6.93
CA TRP A 250 -3.97 -8.10 5.53
C TRP A 250 -4.70 -6.83 5.18
N THR A 251 -4.12 -6.12 4.21
CA THR A 251 -4.71 -4.93 3.64
C THR A 251 -4.47 -4.92 2.14
N SER A 252 -5.54 -4.74 1.39
CA SER A 252 -5.52 -4.66 -0.06
C SER A 252 -6.16 -3.35 -0.48
N VAL A 253 -5.63 -2.73 -1.53
CA VAL A 253 -6.14 -1.49 -2.10
C VAL A 253 -6.51 -1.78 -3.52
N LEU A 254 -7.64 -1.26 -3.98
CA LEU A 254 -8.00 -1.25 -5.38
C LEU A 254 -8.63 0.08 -5.69
N GLY A 255 -7.82 0.99 -6.23
CA GLY A 255 -8.32 2.28 -6.67
C GLY A 255 -8.83 3.16 -5.52
N SER A 256 -10.15 3.43 -5.46
CA SER A 256 -10.78 4.24 -4.40
C SER A 256 -11.11 3.45 -3.14
N LYS A 257 -10.89 2.13 -3.17
CA LYS A 257 -11.38 1.20 -2.17
C LYS A 257 -10.22 0.50 -1.47
N CYS A 258 -10.41 0.16 -0.20
CA CYS A 258 -9.46 -0.60 0.59
C CYS A 258 -10.18 -1.67 1.40
N ALA A 259 -9.65 -2.88 1.36
CA ALA A 259 -10.07 -3.98 2.19
C ALA A 259 -9.09 -4.14 3.36
N LEU A 260 -9.62 -4.21 4.57
CA LEU A 260 -8.90 -4.56 5.79
C LEU A 260 -9.41 -5.92 6.27
N VAL A 261 -8.50 -6.88 6.42
CA VAL A 261 -8.82 -8.23 6.86
C VAL A 261 -8.21 -8.46 8.23
N TYR A 262 -9.02 -8.90 9.18
CA TYR A 262 -8.62 -9.25 10.54
C TYR A 262 -8.85 -10.73 10.74
N LEU A 263 -7.83 -11.42 11.22
CA LEU A 263 -8.00 -12.75 11.79
C LEU A 263 -8.43 -12.59 13.25
N THR A 264 -9.60 -13.12 13.58
CA THR A 264 -10.08 -13.13 14.96
C THR A 264 -9.92 -14.51 15.57
N GLU A 265 -9.49 -14.53 16.83
CA GLU A 265 -9.51 -15.76 17.61
C GLU A 265 -10.96 -16.24 17.72
N PRO A 266 -11.22 -17.56 17.66
CA PRO A 266 -12.55 -18.09 17.86
C PRO A 266 -13.08 -17.66 19.24
N PRO A 267 -14.39 -17.40 19.37
CA PRO A 267 -14.98 -17.01 20.65
C PRO A 267 -14.61 -18.00 21.77
N GLU A 268 -14.36 -17.48 22.97
CA GLU A 268 -14.06 -18.32 24.14
C GLU A 268 -15.10 -19.45 24.29
N GLY A 269 -14.62 -20.70 24.29
CA GLY A 269 -15.46 -21.90 24.40
C GLY A 269 -15.65 -22.71 23.11
N VAL A 270 -15.22 -22.19 21.95
CA VAL A 270 -15.13 -22.99 20.71
C VAL A 270 -13.78 -23.70 20.66
N LEU A 271 -13.78 -25.01 20.93
CA LEU A 271 -12.55 -25.82 20.95
C LEU A 271 -12.02 -26.18 19.55
N ASP A 272 -12.76 -25.89 18.47
CA ASP A 272 -12.31 -26.21 17.12
C ASP A 272 -11.38 -25.12 16.60
N THR A 273 -10.09 -25.33 16.81
CA THR A 273 -9.00 -24.48 16.30
C THR A 273 -8.86 -24.52 14.78
N ARG A 274 -9.63 -25.36 14.09
CA ARG A 274 -9.62 -25.43 12.62
C ARG A 274 -10.43 -24.32 11.96
N ASN A 275 -11.30 -23.63 12.70
CA ASN A 275 -12.11 -22.56 12.12
C ASN A 275 -11.44 -21.20 12.38
N ILE A 276 -10.94 -20.58 11.32
CA ILE A 276 -10.41 -19.22 11.38
C ILE A 276 -11.56 -18.25 11.13
N HIS A 277 -11.89 -17.46 12.15
CA HIS A 277 -12.83 -16.36 11.98
C HIS A 277 -12.11 -15.20 11.28
N THR A 278 -12.72 -14.72 10.21
CA THR A 278 -12.17 -13.61 9.44
C THR A 278 -13.18 -12.49 9.37
N ASP A 279 -12.74 -11.31 9.76
CA ASP A 279 -13.51 -10.09 9.63
C ASP A 279 -12.95 -9.24 8.49
N LEU A 280 -13.84 -8.83 7.61
CA LEU A 280 -13.53 -7.98 6.48
C LEU A 280 -14.20 -6.63 6.66
N VAL A 281 -13.39 -5.58 6.61
CA VAL A 281 -13.87 -4.19 6.52
C VAL A 281 -13.51 -3.65 5.16
N LEU A 282 -14.52 -3.34 4.37
CA LEU A 282 -14.36 -2.63 3.11
C LEU A 282 -14.53 -1.14 3.34
N LEU A 283 -13.61 -0.34 2.85
CA LEU A 283 -13.68 1.11 2.84
C LEU A 283 -13.73 1.59 1.38
N ASP A 284 -14.68 2.45 1.04
CA ASP A 284 -14.83 3.03 -0.28
C ASP A 284 -14.85 4.55 -0.20
N PHE A 285 -13.83 5.18 -0.76
CA PHE A 285 -13.63 6.63 -0.79
C PHE A 285 -14.08 7.26 -2.10
N HIS A 286 -14.76 6.50 -2.97
CA HIS A 286 -15.29 7.04 -4.20
C HIS A 286 -16.32 8.14 -3.89
N PRO A 287 -16.31 9.30 -4.58
CA PRO A 287 -17.28 10.38 -4.32
C PRO A 287 -18.74 9.91 -4.40
N ALA A 288 -19.05 8.99 -5.31
CA ALA A 288 -20.40 8.42 -5.45
C ALA A 288 -20.79 7.47 -4.29
N ALA A 289 -19.83 6.87 -3.59
CA ALA A 289 -20.12 6.00 -2.45
C ALA A 289 -20.77 6.76 -1.30
N ALA A 290 -20.49 8.07 -1.19
CA ALA A 290 -21.10 8.95 -0.19
C ALA A 290 -22.54 9.39 -0.53
N LEU A 291 -22.95 9.27 -1.79
CA LEU A 291 -24.30 9.62 -2.25
C LEU A 291 -25.28 8.45 -2.11
N TRP A 292 -24.77 7.24 -1.88
CA TRP A 292 -25.61 6.08 -1.70
C TRP A 292 -26.28 6.14 -0.33
N ASP A 293 -27.61 6.27 -0.32
CA ASP A 293 -28.43 6.10 0.88
C ASP A 293 -28.73 4.59 1.00
N PRO A 294 -28.03 3.85 1.87
CA PRO A 294 -28.30 2.44 2.04
C PRO A 294 -29.64 2.39 2.76
N GLY A 295 -30.72 2.06 2.04
CA GLY A 295 -32.01 1.83 2.66
C GLY A 295 -31.86 0.87 3.84
N TYR A 296 -31.87 1.43 5.04
CA TYR A 296 -32.10 0.84 6.37
C TYR A 296 -31.27 -0.37 6.87
N GLU A 297 -30.53 -1.13 6.04
CA GLU A 297 -29.83 -2.33 6.52
C GLU A 297 -28.32 -2.13 6.72
N GLU A 298 -27.89 -2.48 7.94
CA GLU A 298 -26.51 -2.50 8.48
C GLU A 298 -25.94 -1.24 9.17
N LYS A 299 -26.58 -0.85 10.28
CA LYS A 299 -25.95 -0.12 11.40
C LYS A 299 -25.21 -1.01 12.41
N ARG A 300 -24.75 -2.21 12.02
CA ARG A 300 -24.04 -3.11 12.94
C ARG A 300 -22.52 -2.88 12.88
N SER A 301 -22.05 -2.10 13.86
CA SER A 301 -20.75 -2.26 14.53
C SER A 301 -19.46 -2.19 13.71
N ILE A 302 -19.35 -1.22 12.79
CA ILE A 302 -18.05 -0.52 12.68
C ILE A 302 -18.21 0.82 13.37
N ARG A 303 -17.70 0.92 14.61
CA ARG A 303 -17.46 2.22 15.22
C ARG A 303 -16.23 2.80 14.52
N PHE A 304 -16.43 3.41 13.34
CA PHE A 304 -15.55 4.50 12.97
C PHE A 304 -15.83 5.56 14.00
N TRP A 305 -14.93 5.68 14.96
CA TRP A 305 -14.97 6.82 15.85
C TRP A 305 -14.81 8.02 14.92
N GLY A 306 -15.92 8.73 14.69
CA GLY A 306 -15.88 10.00 13.99
C GLY A 306 -14.74 10.79 14.61
N ALA A 307 -13.92 11.44 13.79
CA ALA A 307 -12.64 12.05 14.17
C ALA A 307 -12.66 12.88 15.48
N ARG A 308 -13.84 13.26 15.97
CA ARG A 308 -14.10 13.90 17.26
C ARG A 308 -13.66 13.13 18.51
N HIS A 309 -13.75 11.80 18.59
CA HIS A 309 -13.60 11.15 19.91
C HIS A 309 -12.20 10.71 20.29
N ILE A 310 -11.29 10.41 19.35
CA ILE A 310 -10.01 9.76 19.74
C ILE A 310 -8.85 10.74 19.81
N GLY A 311 -8.74 11.65 18.83
CA GLY A 311 -7.67 12.67 18.83
C GLY A 311 -7.80 13.64 20.00
N GLU A 312 -9.03 14.05 20.34
CA GLU A 312 -9.27 15.01 21.42
C GLU A 312 -9.19 14.38 22.82
N GLU A 313 -9.75 13.18 23.03
CA GLU A 313 -9.77 12.56 24.37
C GLU A 313 -8.39 12.00 24.77
N ALA A 314 -7.61 11.47 23.81
CA ALA A 314 -6.27 10.98 24.07
C ALA A 314 -5.16 12.02 23.79
N GLY A 315 -5.50 13.17 23.20
CA GLY A 315 -4.55 14.25 22.87
C GLY A 315 -3.49 13.85 21.84
N LEU A 316 -3.76 12.81 21.02
CA LEU A 316 -2.77 12.22 20.11
C LEU A 316 -2.55 13.05 18.85
N LEU A 317 -3.65 13.57 18.33
CA LEU A 317 -3.68 14.43 17.16
C LEU A 317 -4.31 15.77 17.57
N PRO A 318 -3.70 16.90 17.21
CA PRO A 318 -4.25 18.21 17.51
C PRO A 318 -5.58 18.41 16.76
N ARG A 319 -6.40 19.35 17.25
CA ARG A 319 -7.72 19.65 16.68
C ARG A 319 -7.67 20.06 15.21
N ASP A 320 -6.55 20.50 14.68
CA ASP A 320 -6.36 20.83 13.27
C ASP A 320 -6.04 19.62 12.38
N ALA A 321 -5.89 18.42 12.95
CA ALA A 321 -5.77 17.16 12.20
C ALA A 321 -7.13 16.61 11.71
N PHE A 322 -8.23 17.37 11.83
CA PHE A 322 -9.52 16.95 11.29
C PHE A 322 -9.45 16.79 9.78
N THR A 323 -9.95 15.64 9.33
CA THR A 323 -9.95 15.25 7.92
C THR A 323 -11.38 15.12 7.42
N THR A 324 -11.67 15.51 6.17
CA THR A 324 -13.05 15.63 5.68
C THR A 324 -13.42 14.74 4.50
N LEU A 325 -12.50 13.94 3.96
CA LEU A 325 -12.77 13.12 2.78
C LEU A 325 -13.89 12.09 3.05
N PRO A 326 -15.05 12.16 2.37
CA PRO A 326 -16.16 11.24 2.64
C PRO A 326 -15.79 9.81 2.24
N PHE A 327 -16.38 8.83 2.92
CA PHE A 327 -16.20 7.42 2.61
C PHE A 327 -17.43 6.62 3.04
N ARG A 328 -17.61 5.46 2.43
CA ARG A 328 -18.51 4.40 2.86
C ARG A 328 -17.69 3.28 3.47
N ALA A 329 -18.26 2.59 4.44
CA ALA A 329 -17.67 1.37 4.93
C ALA A 329 -18.71 0.25 5.00
N THR A 330 -18.29 -0.93 4.57
CA THR A 330 -19.09 -2.16 4.62
C THR A 330 -18.36 -3.16 5.51
N TYR A 331 -19.11 -3.90 6.32
CA TYR A 331 -18.59 -4.90 7.22
C TYR A 331 -19.05 -6.29 6.81
N ARG A 332 -18.17 -7.27 6.87
CA ARG A 332 -18.52 -8.68 6.73
C ARG A 332 -17.73 -9.50 7.73
N SER A 333 -18.38 -10.52 8.29
CA SER A 333 -17.73 -11.51 9.15
C SER A 333 -18.02 -12.88 8.57
N GLU A 334 -16.98 -13.66 8.34
CA GLU A 334 -17.08 -15.01 7.76
C GLU A 334 -16.30 -16.01 8.60
N VAL A 335 -16.82 -17.24 8.64
CA VAL A 335 -16.11 -18.39 9.20
C VAL A 335 -15.57 -19.18 8.02
N ILE A 336 -14.25 -19.35 7.96
CA ILE A 336 -13.61 -20.16 6.94
C ILE A 336 -13.48 -21.56 7.50
N ASP A 337 -14.35 -22.46 7.03
CA ASP A 337 -14.26 -23.89 7.32
C ASP A 337 -13.09 -24.45 6.50
N ASP A 338 -12.01 -24.84 7.18
CA ASP A 338 -10.75 -25.37 6.64
C ASP A 338 -9.77 -24.30 6.07
N PRO A 339 -8.71 -23.93 6.82
CA PRO A 339 -7.72 -22.95 6.39
C PRO A 339 -6.77 -23.49 5.34
N PHE A 340 -6.84 -24.78 4.97
CA PHE A 340 -5.96 -25.45 4.02
C PHE A 340 -6.53 -25.61 2.62
N TRP A 341 -7.80 -25.25 2.39
CA TRP A 341 -8.42 -25.30 1.07
C TRP A 341 -8.49 -23.92 0.41
N PRO A 342 -8.29 -23.83 -0.92
CA PRO A 342 -8.47 -22.58 -1.64
C PRO A 342 -9.91 -22.11 -1.45
N ILE A 343 -10.05 -20.99 -0.74
CA ILE A 343 -11.31 -20.42 -0.28
C ILE A 343 -12.28 -20.26 -1.46
N ASN A 344 -13.53 -20.70 -1.23
CA ASN A 344 -14.61 -20.52 -2.19
C ASN A 344 -14.87 -19.03 -2.44
N PHE A 345 -14.72 -18.65 -3.70
CA PHE A 345 -14.89 -17.30 -4.19
C PHE A 345 -16.38 -16.92 -4.20
N SER A 346 -16.75 -15.88 -3.46
CA SER A 346 -17.97 -15.13 -3.76
C SER A 346 -17.57 -13.74 -4.23
N LEU A 347 -17.91 -13.43 -5.49
CA LEU A 347 -17.85 -12.06 -5.98
C LEU A 347 -18.76 -11.23 -5.08
N THR A 348 -18.23 -10.25 -4.36
CA THR A 348 -19.11 -9.30 -3.70
C THR A 348 -19.83 -8.48 -4.77
N GLU A 349 -21.05 -8.01 -4.50
CA GLU A 349 -21.73 -7.07 -5.39
C GLU A 349 -20.86 -5.82 -5.68
N ASP A 350 -19.91 -5.53 -4.77
CA ASP A 350 -18.98 -4.41 -4.84
C ASP A 350 -17.71 -4.68 -5.68
N GLY A 351 -17.57 -5.88 -6.27
CA GLY A 351 -16.52 -6.23 -7.24
C GLY A 351 -15.20 -6.70 -6.64
N PHE A 352 -15.15 -7.04 -5.35
CA PHE A 352 -13.94 -7.55 -4.72
C PHE A 352 -13.83 -9.07 -4.77
N TYR A 353 -12.58 -9.53 -4.89
CA TYR A 353 -12.18 -10.93 -4.75
C TYR A 353 -11.23 -11.07 -3.57
N PHE A 354 -11.40 -12.13 -2.79
CA PHE A 354 -10.50 -12.48 -1.70
C PHE A 354 -10.03 -13.92 -1.88
N ALA A 355 -8.72 -14.10 -1.79
CA ALA A 355 -8.09 -15.39 -1.63
C ALA A 355 -7.18 -15.27 -0.41
N VAL A 356 -7.43 -16.09 0.61
CA VAL A 356 -6.44 -16.33 1.68
C VAL A 356 -5.75 -17.62 1.30
N GLU A 357 -4.45 -17.55 1.07
CA GLU A 357 -3.66 -18.76 0.85
C GLU A 357 -3.36 -19.39 2.22
N PRO A 358 -3.55 -20.72 2.37
CA PRO A 358 -3.12 -21.41 3.57
C PRO A 358 -1.64 -21.15 3.83
N GLU A 359 -1.28 -20.70 5.04
CA GLU A 359 0.12 -20.75 5.44
C GLU A 359 0.55 -22.22 5.53
N THR A 360 1.43 -22.66 4.63
CA THR A 360 2.12 -23.94 4.81
C THR A 360 2.91 -23.89 6.12
N GLU A 361 2.72 -24.90 6.96
CA GLU A 361 3.22 -25.08 8.34
C GLU A 361 4.74 -24.80 8.53
N GLN A 362 5.52 -24.70 7.45
CA GLN A 362 6.94 -24.34 7.48
C GLN A 362 7.24 -22.85 7.73
N ALA A 363 6.25 -21.94 7.65
CA ALA A 363 6.45 -20.50 7.78
C ALA A 363 6.46 -19.97 9.24
N MET A 364 6.00 -20.75 10.23
CA MET A 364 6.01 -20.31 11.64
C MET A 364 7.42 -20.08 12.23
N ASN A 365 8.49 -20.40 11.50
CA ASN A 365 9.88 -20.11 11.89
C ASN A 365 10.56 -18.97 11.10
N GLY A 366 9.85 -18.21 10.26
CA GLY A 366 10.39 -16.93 9.77
C GLY A 366 10.01 -16.55 8.34
N GLY A 367 9.06 -15.62 8.23
CA GLY A 367 8.89 -14.74 7.08
C GLY A 367 7.55 -14.86 6.35
N PHE A 368 6.70 -13.86 6.51
CA PHE A 368 5.37 -13.71 5.89
C PHE A 368 5.44 -13.29 4.40
N LEU A 369 4.59 -13.89 3.57
CA LEU A 369 4.29 -13.48 2.19
C LEU A 369 2.83 -13.03 2.11
N GLY A 370 2.58 -11.84 1.56
CA GLY A 370 1.23 -11.38 1.23
C GLY A 370 1.18 -10.99 -0.24
N PHE A 371 0.08 -11.31 -0.91
CA PHE A 371 -0.19 -10.93 -2.30
C PHE A 371 -1.13 -9.71 -2.31
N SER A 372 -0.83 -8.75 -3.19
CA SER A 372 -1.79 -7.74 -3.65
C SER A 372 -2.11 -8.11 -5.09
N ILE A 373 -3.40 -8.21 -5.42
CA ILE A 373 -3.87 -8.28 -6.82
C ILE A 373 -3.78 -6.89 -7.41
#